data_AF-A0AAD7FXL0-F1
#
_entry.id   AF-A0AAD7FXL0-F1
#
_cell.length_a   1.000
_cell.length_b   1.000
_cell.length_c   1.000
_cell.angle_alpha   90.00
_cell.angle_beta   90.00
_cell.angle_gamma   90.00
#
_symmetry.space_group_name_H-M   'P 1'
#
loop_
_entity.id
_entity.type
_entity.pdbx_description
1 polymer ?
#
loop_
_entity_poly.entity_id
_entity_poly.type
_entity_poly.pdbx_seq_one_letter_code
_entity_poly.pdbx_strand_id
1 'polypeptide(L)'
;MPPIGFRVHNRSNEIITCSITNKTGGNSGPYQIKPFEHSDWTRAGWEDVSITNKAKTHQTALWMNRGGPALVYFDGFDKELTIYNDYRPDPGFVVNNLSPRNVMCFVSANSTPGSSAWVTIPSGQNKTWPRTGWEAVAFKSEDGKDRKGEFVDNKGARATVDFLGFDEEVVVHEPPENFIADEHYAEAIRIADRSYAAGDSTASAPGGLTASIYKVDKLEFLCTGRKSSLGDHNQIYTLALLINHLKYGLAEPAVVVSVTPDWVKVAAYSCEFDTVVVLGFPTKAIDLIAPGKTRPTVGTRLLVVSQFTSRGSPETQGVQGDITMGPRTLDKWYNFHPLIAQYVSDSHADLWKERMDEVDEDLWDVAWERYSEWKVRYGEDYFRLGAPTKIKEMATKHVDTSLPAYTP
;
A
#
# COMPACT_ATOMS: atom_id res chain seq x y z
N MET A 1 -5.79 25.54 12.97
CA MET A 1 -5.51 24.39 12.09
C MET A 1 -5.46 24.90 10.66
N PRO A 2 -4.51 24.47 9.83
CA PRO A 2 -4.62 24.74 8.39
C PRO A 2 -5.95 24.15 7.89
N PRO A 3 -6.62 24.82 6.96
CA PRO A 3 -7.90 24.36 6.47
C PRO A 3 -7.72 23.01 5.77
N ILE A 4 -8.61 22.06 6.07
CA ILE A 4 -8.70 20.77 5.38
C ILE A 4 -9.00 21.08 3.91
N GLY A 5 -8.19 20.59 2.96
CA GLY A 5 -8.33 20.97 1.56
C GLY A 5 -7.10 20.76 0.67
N PHE A 6 -7.17 21.32 -0.55
CA PHE A 6 -6.11 21.30 -1.55
C PHE A 6 -5.57 22.70 -1.76
N ARG A 7 -4.28 22.80 -2.04
CA ARG A 7 -3.67 23.95 -2.68
C ARG A 7 -3.08 23.50 -3.99
N VAL A 8 -3.60 24.00 -5.10
CA VAL A 8 -3.06 23.72 -6.43
C VAL A 8 -2.14 24.87 -6.83
N HIS A 9 -0.84 24.61 -6.87
CA HIS A 9 0.20 25.51 -7.38
C HIS A 9 0.39 25.29 -8.88
N ASN A 10 0.19 26.34 -9.67
CA ASN A 10 0.59 26.35 -11.06
C ASN A 10 2.04 26.86 -11.15
N ARG A 11 3.01 25.98 -11.34
CA ARG A 11 4.43 26.34 -11.56
C ARG A 11 4.80 26.42 -13.04
N SER A 12 3.84 26.22 -13.94
CA SER A 12 4.04 26.35 -15.39
C SER A 12 3.97 27.81 -15.86
N ASN A 13 4.31 28.04 -17.13
CA ASN A 13 4.13 29.32 -17.81
C ASN A 13 2.75 29.51 -18.45
N GLU A 14 1.81 28.58 -18.26
CA GLU A 14 0.48 28.60 -18.88
C GLU A 14 -0.62 28.97 -17.88
N ILE A 15 -1.71 29.58 -18.36
CA ILE A 15 -2.94 29.68 -17.57
C ILE A 15 -3.65 28.33 -17.66
N ILE A 16 -3.87 27.71 -16.50
CA ILE A 16 -4.62 26.45 -16.41
C ILE A 16 -6.03 26.67 -15.91
N THR A 17 -6.93 25.78 -16.32
CA THR A 17 -8.27 25.63 -15.75
C THR A 17 -8.27 24.39 -14.87
N CYS A 18 -8.46 24.57 -13.57
CA CYS A 18 -8.56 23.52 -12.60
C CYS A 18 -10.01 23.31 -12.18
N SER A 19 -10.42 22.06 -11.94
CA SER A 19 -11.71 21.73 -11.34
C SER A 19 -11.52 20.62 -10.33
N ILE A 20 -12.16 20.77 -9.17
CA ILE A 20 -12.14 19.80 -8.09
C ILE A 20 -13.54 19.20 -7.97
N THR A 21 -13.67 17.89 -8.21
CA THR A 21 -14.97 17.19 -8.15
C THR A 21 -14.92 16.04 -7.17
N ASN A 22 -16.01 15.80 -6.45
CA ASN A 22 -16.03 14.73 -5.45
C ASN A 22 -17.01 13.63 -5.85
N LYS A 23 -16.82 12.42 -5.30
CA LYS A 23 -17.67 11.27 -5.62
C LYS A 23 -19.14 11.48 -5.24
N THR A 24 -19.42 12.31 -4.24
CA THR A 24 -20.77 12.56 -3.72
C THR A 24 -21.46 13.78 -4.35
N GLY A 25 -20.94 14.31 -5.46
CA GLY A 25 -21.63 15.32 -6.30
C GLY A 25 -21.28 16.79 -6.02
N GLY A 26 -20.33 17.09 -5.14
CA GLY A 26 -19.79 18.45 -5.00
C GLY A 26 -18.71 18.74 -6.05
N ASN A 27 -18.76 19.93 -6.64
CA ASN A 27 -17.89 20.36 -7.72
C ASN A 27 -17.50 21.83 -7.48
N SER A 28 -16.22 22.17 -7.59
CA SER A 28 -15.76 23.56 -7.50
C SER A 28 -16.19 24.43 -8.67
N GLY A 29 -16.64 23.81 -9.75
CA GLY A 29 -16.63 24.40 -11.08
C GLY A 29 -15.20 24.58 -11.60
N PRO A 30 -15.04 24.84 -12.90
CA PRO A 30 -13.74 25.21 -13.46
C PRO A 30 -13.32 26.60 -12.97
N TYR A 31 -12.12 26.72 -12.42
CA TYR A 31 -11.49 27.98 -12.04
C TYR A 31 -10.10 28.09 -12.65
N GLN A 32 -9.64 29.31 -12.92
CA GLN A 32 -8.33 29.54 -13.55
C GLN A 32 -7.25 29.78 -12.50
N ILE A 33 -6.06 29.24 -12.75
CA ILE A 33 -4.84 29.51 -11.99
C ILE A 33 -3.81 30.06 -12.97
N LYS A 34 -3.34 31.29 -12.77
CA LYS A 34 -2.32 31.89 -13.65
C LYS A 34 -0.95 31.28 -13.39
N PRO A 35 0.02 31.49 -14.31
CA PRO A 35 1.41 31.10 -14.09
C PRO A 35 1.93 31.55 -12.73
N PHE A 36 2.56 30.64 -12.01
CA PHE A 36 3.17 30.85 -10.68
C PHE A 36 2.21 31.28 -9.56
N GLU A 37 0.89 31.20 -9.78
CA GLU A 37 -0.13 31.40 -8.75
C GLU A 37 -0.57 30.07 -8.13
N HIS A 38 -1.40 30.15 -7.10
CA HIS A 38 -2.05 28.99 -6.49
C HIS A 38 -3.52 29.26 -6.22
N SER A 39 -4.30 28.19 -6.03
CA SER A 39 -5.68 28.26 -5.57
C SER A 39 -5.88 27.29 -4.43
N ASP A 40 -6.58 27.76 -3.39
CA ASP A 40 -6.95 26.98 -2.22
C ASP A 40 -8.40 26.48 -2.36
N TRP A 41 -8.61 25.21 -2.03
CA TRP A 41 -9.92 24.57 -2.02
C TRP A 41 -10.12 23.85 -0.71
N THR A 42 -11.10 24.27 0.09
CA THR A 42 -11.24 23.78 1.48
C THR A 42 -12.38 22.79 1.60
N ARG A 43 -12.04 21.49 1.54
CA ARG A 43 -13.01 20.41 1.68
C ARG A 43 -12.34 19.11 2.13
N ALA A 44 -13.07 18.31 2.90
CA ALA A 44 -12.66 16.98 3.33
C ALA A 44 -13.29 15.90 2.44
N GLY A 45 -12.61 14.77 2.31
CA GLY A 45 -13.06 13.59 1.57
C GLY A 45 -12.34 13.38 0.25
N TRP A 46 -12.88 12.47 -0.55
CA TRP A 46 -12.32 12.07 -1.83
C TRP A 46 -12.70 13.03 -2.96
N GLU A 47 -11.69 13.56 -3.64
CA GLU A 47 -11.82 14.62 -4.64
C GLU A 47 -10.89 14.35 -5.84
N ASP A 48 -11.38 14.58 -7.05
CA ASP A 48 -10.68 14.60 -8.34
C ASP A 48 -10.19 16.01 -8.63
N VAL A 49 -8.89 16.22 -8.69
CA VAL A 49 -8.27 17.45 -9.16
C VAL A 49 -7.96 17.28 -10.64
N SER A 50 -8.78 17.87 -11.50
CA SER A 50 -8.53 17.93 -12.94
C SER A 50 -7.95 19.27 -13.33
N ILE A 51 -6.92 19.26 -14.18
CA ILE A 51 -6.24 20.43 -14.72
C ILE A 51 -6.25 20.32 -16.23
N THR A 52 -6.72 21.38 -16.90
CA THR A 52 -6.83 21.48 -18.36
C THR A 52 -6.21 22.77 -18.84
N ASN A 53 -5.61 22.77 -20.03
CA ASN A 53 -5.17 24.03 -20.63
C ASN A 53 -6.39 24.84 -21.11
N LYS A 54 -6.21 26.13 -21.36
CA LYS A 54 -7.29 27.02 -21.82
C LYS A 54 -7.99 26.52 -23.10
N ALA A 55 -7.26 25.84 -23.98
CA ALA A 55 -7.78 25.29 -25.23
C ALA A 55 -8.51 23.94 -25.06
N LYS A 56 -8.45 23.32 -23.87
CA LYS A 56 -8.96 21.97 -23.57
C LYS A 56 -8.37 20.87 -24.46
N THR A 57 -7.17 21.08 -24.97
CA THR A 57 -6.44 20.10 -25.79
C THR A 57 -5.53 19.21 -24.97
N HIS A 58 -5.19 19.63 -23.74
CA HIS A 58 -4.39 18.86 -22.80
C HIS A 58 -5.12 18.81 -21.46
N GLN A 59 -5.12 17.63 -20.84
CA GLN A 59 -5.72 17.38 -19.55
C GLN A 59 -4.83 16.47 -18.74
N THR A 60 -4.73 16.75 -17.45
CA THR A 60 -4.24 15.82 -16.44
C THR A 60 -5.24 15.79 -15.29
N ALA A 61 -5.36 14.67 -14.60
CA ALA A 61 -6.29 14.51 -13.50
C ALA A 61 -5.73 13.57 -12.44
N LEU A 62 -6.12 13.83 -11.20
CA LEU A 62 -5.62 13.10 -10.06
C LEU A 62 -6.69 13.10 -8.97
N TRP A 63 -7.04 11.91 -8.49
CA TRP A 63 -7.99 11.75 -7.39
C TRP A 63 -7.26 11.54 -6.06
N MET A 64 -7.79 12.09 -4.98
CA MET A 64 -7.15 12.07 -3.66
C MET A 64 -8.18 12.12 -2.52
N ASN A 65 -8.00 11.34 -1.46
CA ASN A 65 -8.81 11.40 -0.22
C ASN A 65 -8.17 12.35 0.76
N ARG A 66 -8.92 13.24 1.41
CA ARG A 66 -8.32 14.09 2.43
C ARG A 66 -9.09 14.24 3.72
N GLY A 67 -8.40 13.86 4.79
CA GLY A 67 -8.58 14.37 6.15
C GLY A 67 -7.63 15.53 6.50
N GLY A 68 -6.76 16.00 5.57
CA GLY A 68 -5.78 17.07 5.81
C GLY A 68 -5.36 17.86 4.55
N PRO A 69 -4.53 18.92 4.70
CA PRO A 69 -4.05 19.76 3.60
C PRO A 69 -3.16 19.00 2.61
N ALA A 70 -3.39 19.18 1.30
CA ALA A 70 -2.52 18.64 0.24
C ALA A 70 -2.03 19.75 -0.70
N LEU A 71 -0.77 19.66 -1.12
CA LEU A 71 -0.18 20.57 -2.12
C LEU A 71 -0.06 19.82 -3.45
N VAL A 72 -0.72 20.32 -4.48
CA VAL A 72 -0.61 19.81 -5.85
C VAL A 72 0.18 20.82 -6.66
N TYR A 73 1.27 20.38 -7.29
CA TYR A 73 2.07 21.23 -8.15
C TYR A 73 1.94 20.77 -9.60
N PHE A 74 1.57 21.73 -10.45
CA PHE A 74 1.50 21.56 -11.89
C PHE A 74 2.66 22.30 -12.55
N ASP A 75 3.60 21.54 -13.13
CA ASP A 75 4.84 22.07 -13.72
C ASP A 75 4.81 22.13 -15.26
N GLY A 76 3.68 21.73 -15.88
CA GLY A 76 3.48 21.61 -17.33
C GLY A 76 2.69 20.34 -17.68
N PHE A 77 2.08 20.29 -18.88
CA PHE A 77 1.36 19.09 -19.36
C PHE A 77 2.30 17.98 -19.86
N ASP A 78 3.55 18.34 -20.09
CA ASP A 78 4.67 17.46 -20.40
C ASP A 78 5.30 16.83 -19.15
N LYS A 79 4.80 17.18 -17.96
CA LYS A 79 5.30 16.70 -16.66
C LYS A 79 4.17 16.11 -15.83
N GLU A 80 4.55 15.20 -14.94
CA GLU A 80 3.60 14.65 -13.96
C GLU A 80 3.20 15.69 -12.90
N LEU A 81 1.99 15.55 -12.37
CA LEU A 81 1.57 16.32 -11.20
C LEU A 81 2.40 15.88 -9.99
N THR A 82 3.11 16.83 -9.38
CA THR A 82 3.83 16.54 -8.14
C THR A 82 2.90 16.80 -6.97
N ILE A 83 2.66 15.78 -6.14
CA ILE A 83 1.84 15.92 -4.94
C ILE A 83 2.79 15.94 -3.76
N TYR A 84 2.75 17.02 -2.99
CA TYR A 84 3.35 17.02 -1.67
C TYR A 84 2.22 16.87 -0.65
N ASN A 85 2.13 15.66 -0.11
CA ASN A 85 1.48 15.41 1.17
C ASN A 85 2.39 15.82 2.30
N ASP A 86 2.84 17.08 2.26
CA ASP A 86 3.75 17.57 3.30
C ASP A 86 3.00 18.06 4.54
N TYR A 87 1.67 17.86 4.60
CA TYR A 87 1.02 17.84 5.89
C TYR A 87 1.26 16.51 6.59
N ARG A 88 2.54 16.27 6.94
CA ARG A 88 2.78 15.76 8.28
C ARG A 88 2.21 16.83 9.19
N PRO A 89 1.15 16.57 9.98
CA PRO A 89 0.82 17.51 11.03
C PRO A 89 2.12 17.82 11.79
N ASP A 90 2.47 19.10 11.90
CA ASP A 90 3.75 19.53 12.49
C ASP A 90 4.05 18.65 13.70
N PRO A 91 5.24 18.03 13.76
CA PRO A 91 5.60 17.14 14.84
C PRO A 91 5.26 17.79 16.17
N GLY A 92 4.57 17.04 17.01
CA GLY A 92 4.06 17.60 18.23
C GLY A 92 3.26 16.65 19.06
N PHE A 93 2.85 17.18 20.21
CA PHE A 93 1.96 16.52 21.14
C PHE A 93 0.69 17.34 21.21
N VAL A 94 -0.45 16.72 20.93
CA VAL A 94 -1.77 17.28 21.24
C VAL A 94 -2.28 16.55 22.47
N VAL A 95 -2.48 17.29 23.55
CA VAL A 95 -3.03 16.72 24.79
C VAL A 95 -4.46 17.18 24.95
N ASN A 96 -5.40 16.24 24.94
CA ASN A 96 -6.82 16.49 25.15
C ASN A 96 -7.18 16.19 26.60
N ASN A 97 -7.80 17.16 27.28
CA ASN A 97 -8.41 16.92 28.58
C ASN A 97 -9.89 16.53 28.38
N LEU A 98 -10.15 15.22 28.36
CA LEU A 98 -11.49 14.67 28.24
C LEU A 98 -12.14 14.39 29.61
N SER A 99 -11.42 14.63 30.70
CA SER A 99 -11.95 14.51 32.06
C SER A 99 -12.93 15.65 32.40
N PRO A 100 -13.81 15.48 33.40
CA PRO A 100 -14.79 16.51 33.80
C PRO A 100 -14.18 17.68 34.60
N ARG A 101 -12.86 17.68 34.85
CA ARG A 101 -12.17 18.69 35.67
C ARG A 101 -11.02 19.33 34.93
N ASN A 102 -10.61 20.52 35.35
CA ASN A 102 -9.36 21.12 34.90
C ASN A 102 -8.18 20.24 35.34
N VAL A 103 -7.16 20.18 34.49
CA VAL A 103 -5.92 19.47 34.81
C VAL A 103 -4.73 20.36 34.52
N MET A 104 -3.69 20.27 35.34
CA MET A 104 -2.40 20.83 34.99
C MET A 104 -1.61 19.80 34.21
N CYS A 105 -1.21 20.11 32.99
CA CYS A 105 -0.41 19.28 32.12
C CYS A 105 1.03 19.81 32.03
N PHE A 106 1.97 18.90 31.98
CA PHE A 106 3.38 19.12 31.73
C PHE A 106 3.78 18.24 30.55
N VAL A 107 4.45 18.82 29.56
CA VAL A 107 5.17 18.06 28.54
C VAL A 107 6.63 18.41 28.72
N SER A 108 7.53 17.43 28.80
CA SER A 108 8.97 17.71 28.90
C SER A 108 9.49 18.35 27.62
N ALA A 109 10.67 18.95 27.72
CA ALA A 109 11.44 19.50 26.60
C ALA A 109 12.77 18.74 26.48
N ASN A 110 12.70 17.41 26.55
CA ASN A 110 13.87 16.53 26.55
C ASN A 110 14.52 16.49 25.17
N SER A 111 13.70 16.52 24.12
CA SER A 111 14.17 16.30 22.75
C SER A 111 14.38 17.61 21.98
N THR A 112 13.78 18.72 22.42
CA THR A 112 13.94 20.06 21.82
C THR A 112 13.85 21.17 22.86
N PRO A 113 14.59 22.30 22.71
CA PRO A 113 14.51 23.44 23.64
C PRO A 113 13.09 24.01 23.76
N GLY A 114 12.60 24.17 24.99
CA GLY A 114 11.27 24.75 25.23
C GLY A 114 10.94 24.91 26.71
N SER A 115 9.81 25.57 27.00
CA SER A 115 9.34 25.74 28.39
C SER A 115 8.74 24.44 28.93
N SER A 116 9.29 23.96 30.04
CA SER A 116 8.76 22.82 30.80
C SER A 116 7.81 23.27 31.92
N ALA A 117 7.04 24.33 31.67
CA ALA A 117 6.07 24.83 32.63
C ALA A 117 4.81 23.95 32.68
N TRP A 118 4.20 23.87 33.87
CA TRP A 118 2.86 23.31 34.01
C TRP A 118 1.84 24.27 33.41
N VAL A 119 0.94 23.74 32.58
CA VAL A 119 -0.10 24.50 31.87
C VAL A 119 -1.46 23.92 32.24
N THR A 120 -2.39 24.77 32.67
CA THR A 120 -3.77 24.34 32.91
C THR A 120 -4.48 24.08 31.58
N ILE A 121 -5.05 22.89 31.40
CA ILE A 121 -5.95 22.53 30.31
C ILE A 121 -7.37 22.40 30.90
N PRO A 122 -8.31 23.31 30.56
CA PRO A 122 -9.68 23.19 31.02
C PRO A 122 -10.36 21.90 30.55
N SER A 123 -11.40 21.46 31.25
CA SER A 123 -12.21 20.30 30.82
C SER A 123 -12.75 20.50 29.39
N GLY A 124 -12.65 19.46 28.56
CA GLY A 124 -13.08 19.46 27.16
C GLY A 124 -12.19 20.27 26.21
N GLN A 125 -11.06 20.81 26.68
CA GLN A 125 -10.11 21.57 25.87
C GLN A 125 -8.86 20.76 25.58
N ASN A 126 -8.04 21.28 24.66
CA ASN A 126 -6.74 20.70 24.34
C ASN A 126 -5.63 21.75 24.34
N LYS A 127 -4.40 21.26 24.31
CA LYS A 127 -3.21 22.08 24.13
C LYS A 127 -2.22 21.35 23.23
N THR A 128 -1.44 22.12 22.47
CA THR A 128 -0.46 21.59 21.53
C THR A 128 0.95 22.06 21.88
N TRP A 129 1.91 21.14 21.79
CA TRP A 129 3.34 21.39 21.93
C TRP A 129 4.06 20.98 20.64
N PRO A 130 4.67 21.92 19.89
CA PRO A 130 5.42 21.61 18.67
C PRO A 130 6.81 21.06 19.04
N ARG A 131 6.88 19.79 19.41
CA ARG A 131 8.09 19.08 19.83
C ARG A 131 8.22 17.79 19.04
N THR A 132 9.43 17.25 18.95
CA THR A 132 9.70 16.01 18.22
C THR A 132 10.52 15.07 19.08
N GLY A 133 10.24 13.76 19.01
CA GLY A 133 10.97 12.71 19.71
C GLY A 133 10.28 12.26 20.99
N TRP A 134 11.06 11.78 21.96
CA TRP A 134 10.58 11.31 23.25
C TRP A 134 10.29 12.47 24.20
N GLU A 135 9.07 12.51 24.74
CA GLU A 135 8.70 13.43 25.81
C GLU A 135 7.89 12.72 26.91
N ALA A 136 8.07 13.16 28.15
CA ALA A 136 7.20 12.83 29.26
C ALA A 136 5.98 13.76 29.23
N VAL A 137 4.79 13.18 29.13
CA VAL A 137 3.50 13.88 29.24
C VAL A 137 2.92 13.55 30.61
N ALA A 138 2.87 14.53 31.51
CA ALA A 138 2.42 14.37 32.88
C ALA A 138 1.23 15.28 33.19
N PHE A 139 0.42 14.83 34.13
CA PHE A 139 -0.81 15.45 34.58
C PHE A 139 -0.78 15.55 36.11
N LYS A 140 -1.34 16.62 36.67
CA LYS A 140 -1.65 16.71 38.09
C LYS A 140 -2.94 17.48 38.34
N SER A 141 -3.61 17.17 39.44
CA SER A 141 -4.77 17.94 39.90
C SER A 141 -4.36 19.37 40.24
N GLU A 142 -5.32 20.30 40.27
CA GLU A 142 -5.05 21.71 40.62
C GLU A 142 -4.46 21.86 42.02
N ASP A 143 -4.83 20.99 42.97
CA ASP A 143 -4.25 20.92 44.32
C ASP A 143 -2.93 20.11 44.39
N GLY A 144 -2.52 19.49 43.29
CA GLY A 144 -1.27 18.74 43.15
C GLY A 144 -1.21 17.41 43.88
N LYS A 145 -2.33 16.92 44.45
CA LYS A 145 -2.41 15.64 45.17
C LYS A 145 -2.39 14.44 44.24
N ASP A 146 -3.09 14.52 43.11
CA ASP A 146 -3.13 13.45 42.12
C ASP A 146 -2.08 13.72 41.04
N ARG A 147 -1.38 12.68 40.58
CA ARG A 147 -0.40 12.77 39.49
C ARG A 147 -0.44 11.54 38.61
N LYS A 148 -0.23 11.72 37.31
CA LYS A 148 -0.14 10.65 36.31
C LYS A 148 0.75 11.09 35.16
N GLY A 149 1.32 10.17 34.39
CA GLY A 149 2.03 10.54 33.18
C GLY A 149 2.55 9.34 32.41
N GLU A 150 2.91 9.58 31.16
CA GLU A 150 3.40 8.60 30.20
C GLU A 150 4.62 9.15 29.45
N PHE A 151 5.50 8.25 29.00
CA PHE A 151 6.55 8.59 28.04
C PHE A 151 6.06 8.30 26.63
N VAL A 152 6.07 9.31 25.77
CA VAL A 152 5.51 9.23 24.43
C VAL A 152 6.58 9.65 23.41
N ASP A 153 6.85 8.78 22.44
CA ASP A 153 7.62 9.12 21.24
C ASP A 153 6.66 9.47 20.12
N ASN A 154 6.76 10.68 19.59
CA ASN A 154 5.95 11.06 18.44
C ASN A 154 6.59 10.68 17.10
N LYS A 155 7.77 10.05 17.08
CA LYS A 155 8.41 9.47 15.89
C LYS A 155 8.54 10.44 14.70
N GLY A 156 8.62 11.75 14.95
CA GLY A 156 8.66 12.75 13.88
C GLY A 156 7.30 13.11 13.28
N ALA A 157 6.20 12.82 13.97
CA ALA A 157 4.82 13.10 13.60
C ALA A 157 4.03 13.66 14.80
N ARG A 158 2.71 13.82 14.67
CA ARG A 158 1.84 14.31 15.75
C ARG A 158 1.30 13.16 16.59
N ALA A 159 1.69 13.08 17.85
CA ALA A 159 1.07 12.20 18.85
C ALA A 159 -0.12 12.89 19.51
N THR A 160 -1.18 12.13 19.79
CA THR A 160 -2.33 12.63 20.56
C THR A 160 -2.43 11.88 21.88
N VAL A 161 -2.61 12.60 22.98
CA VAL A 161 -2.69 12.05 24.33
C VAL A 161 -4.01 12.47 24.96
N ASP A 162 -4.87 11.52 25.26
CA ASP A 162 -6.17 11.77 25.87
C ASP A 162 -6.10 11.47 27.37
N PHE A 163 -6.42 12.50 28.16
CA PHE A 163 -6.56 12.40 29.61
C PHE A 163 -8.04 12.28 29.99
N LEU A 164 -8.45 11.09 30.42
CA LEU A 164 -9.83 10.75 30.79
C LEU A 164 -10.11 10.96 32.30
N GLY A 165 -9.07 10.94 33.14
CA GLY A 165 -9.16 11.10 34.59
C GLY A 165 -7.95 10.49 35.29
N PHE A 166 -7.79 10.72 36.59
CA PHE A 166 -6.68 10.11 37.35
C PHE A 166 -6.89 8.61 37.61
N ASP A 167 -8.15 8.18 37.64
CA ASP A 167 -8.56 6.78 37.83
C ASP A 167 -8.59 5.98 36.52
N GLU A 168 -8.44 6.65 35.37
CA GLU A 168 -8.50 6.07 34.02
C GLU A 168 -7.12 6.07 33.37
N GLU A 169 -6.80 5.08 32.53
CA GLU A 169 -5.53 5.07 31.78
C GLU A 169 -5.40 6.28 30.85
N VAL A 170 -4.16 6.74 30.65
CA VAL A 170 -3.86 7.77 29.66
C VAL A 170 -3.83 7.08 28.30
N VAL A 171 -4.69 7.50 27.38
CA VAL A 171 -4.75 6.91 26.05
C VAL A 171 -3.81 7.68 25.14
N VAL A 172 -2.74 7.02 24.70
CA VAL A 172 -1.80 7.57 23.73
C VAL A 172 -2.19 7.04 22.36
N HIS A 173 -2.65 7.93 21.50
CA HIS A 173 -2.75 7.65 20.07
C HIS A 173 -1.38 7.95 19.49
N GLU A 174 -0.60 6.89 19.31
CA GLU A 174 0.62 6.98 18.52
C GLU A 174 0.26 7.54 17.14
N PRO A 175 1.08 8.46 16.58
CA PRO A 175 0.94 8.75 15.17
C PRO A 175 0.98 7.40 14.45
N PRO A 176 0.08 7.12 13.49
CA PRO A 176 0.18 5.88 12.75
C PRO A 176 1.59 5.86 12.21
N GLU A 177 2.40 4.87 12.63
CA GLU A 177 3.80 4.72 12.22
C GLU A 177 3.93 4.78 10.67
N ASN A 178 2.79 4.59 10.02
CA ASN A 178 2.56 4.46 8.62
C ASN A 178 1.59 5.51 8.05
N PHE A 179 1.32 6.71 8.60
CA PHE A 179 0.36 7.64 7.96
C PHE A 179 0.59 7.79 6.44
N ILE A 180 1.86 7.94 6.04
CA ILE A 180 2.27 7.99 4.63
C ILE A 180 2.03 6.64 3.93
N ALA A 181 2.36 5.53 4.58
CA ALA A 181 2.10 4.20 4.06
C ALA A 181 0.60 3.85 3.95
N ASP A 182 -0.25 4.32 4.86
CA ASP A 182 -1.71 4.15 4.85
C ASP A 182 -2.34 5.01 3.75
N GLU A 183 -1.88 6.26 3.57
CA GLU A 183 -2.28 7.09 2.43
C GLU A 183 -1.82 6.49 1.09
N HIS A 184 -0.57 6.02 1.02
CA HIS A 184 -0.04 5.32 -0.16
C HIS A 184 -0.81 4.03 -0.44
N TYR A 185 -1.19 3.28 0.60
CA TYR A 185 -1.97 2.06 0.49
C TYR A 185 -3.38 2.35 0.01
N ALA A 186 -4.05 3.37 0.57
CA ALA A 186 -5.37 3.79 0.13
C ALA A 186 -5.37 4.25 -1.34
N GLU A 187 -4.35 5.01 -1.75
CA GLU A 187 -4.18 5.42 -3.14
C GLU A 187 -3.88 4.23 -4.05
N ALA A 188 -3.07 3.29 -3.59
CA ALA A 188 -2.75 2.06 -4.32
C ALA A 188 -3.99 1.17 -4.52
N ILE A 189 -4.82 0.97 -3.49
CA ILE A 189 -6.13 0.28 -3.61
C ILE A 189 -6.96 0.93 -4.71
N ARG A 190 -6.98 2.26 -4.76
CA ARG A 190 -7.80 2.99 -5.71
C ARG A 190 -7.29 2.86 -7.15
N ILE A 191 -5.99 2.93 -7.36
CA ILE A 191 -5.39 2.67 -8.69
C ILE A 191 -5.75 1.24 -9.13
N ALA A 192 -5.65 0.26 -8.23
CA ALA A 192 -6.05 -1.12 -8.48
C ALA A 192 -7.53 -1.23 -8.89
N ASP A 193 -8.44 -0.61 -8.11
CA ASP A 193 -9.89 -0.65 -8.34
C ASP A 193 -10.29 0.05 -9.64
N ARG A 194 -9.61 1.13 -10.02
CA ARG A 194 -9.84 1.80 -11.32
C ARG A 194 -9.40 0.94 -12.50
N SER A 195 -8.22 0.32 -12.42
CA SER A 195 -7.74 -0.59 -13.45
C SER A 195 -8.68 -1.79 -13.63
N TYR A 196 -9.20 -2.34 -12.53
CA TYR A 196 -10.26 -3.35 -12.58
C TYR A 196 -11.53 -2.85 -13.29
N ALA A 197 -12.03 -1.67 -12.88
CA ALA A 197 -13.25 -1.09 -13.45
C ALA A 197 -13.13 -0.75 -14.95
N ALA A 198 -11.92 -0.48 -15.44
CA ALA A 198 -11.63 -0.29 -16.86
C ALA A 198 -11.68 -1.59 -17.68
N GLY A 199 -11.78 -2.75 -17.02
CA GLY A 199 -11.80 -4.07 -17.64
C GLY A 199 -10.40 -4.67 -17.88
N ASP A 200 -9.35 -4.04 -17.36
CA ASP A 200 -7.96 -4.49 -17.60
C ASP A 200 -7.58 -5.72 -16.76
N SER A 201 -8.34 -6.02 -15.71
CA SER A 201 -8.12 -7.18 -14.84
C SER A 201 -9.47 -7.84 -14.53
N THR A 202 -9.79 -8.97 -15.15
CA THR A 202 -10.97 -9.76 -14.72
C THR A 202 -10.60 -11.23 -14.65
N ALA A 203 -10.59 -11.79 -13.44
CA ALA A 203 -10.46 -13.23 -13.22
C ALA A 203 -11.83 -13.89 -12.97
N SER A 204 -11.95 -15.16 -13.35
CA SER A 204 -13.14 -15.98 -13.07
C SER A 204 -13.29 -16.29 -11.58
N ALA A 205 -12.17 -16.47 -10.86
CA ALA A 205 -12.10 -16.65 -9.42
C ALA A 205 -11.12 -15.62 -8.82
N PRO A 206 -11.57 -14.38 -8.52
CA PRO A 206 -10.70 -13.35 -7.99
C PRO A 206 -10.24 -13.69 -6.56
N GLY A 207 -8.98 -13.38 -6.23
CA GLY A 207 -8.46 -13.63 -4.88
C GLY A 207 -9.23 -12.90 -3.77
N GLY A 208 -9.61 -11.64 -3.99
CA GLY A 208 -10.28 -10.81 -2.98
C GLY A 208 -9.41 -10.55 -1.73
N LEU A 209 -8.09 -10.59 -1.88
CA LEU A 209 -7.15 -10.51 -0.77
C LEU A 209 -6.54 -9.12 -0.56
N THR A 210 -6.07 -8.88 0.65
CA THR A 210 -5.46 -7.63 1.12
C THR A 210 -3.95 -7.77 1.11
N ALA A 211 -3.23 -6.91 0.39
CA ALA A 211 -1.77 -6.93 0.32
C ALA A 211 -1.13 -6.58 1.67
N SER A 212 -0.07 -7.29 2.06
CA SER A 212 0.77 -6.98 3.21
C SER A 212 2.00 -6.21 2.78
N ILE A 213 2.05 -4.93 3.12
CA ILE A 213 3.23 -4.09 2.88
C ILE A 213 4.48 -4.71 3.52
N TYR A 214 4.36 -5.08 4.79
CA TYR A 214 5.45 -5.64 5.58
C TYR A 214 6.01 -6.91 4.95
N LYS A 215 5.15 -7.89 4.64
CA LYS A 215 5.61 -9.18 4.11
C LYS A 215 6.26 -9.01 2.74
N VAL A 216 5.68 -8.16 1.88
CA VAL A 216 6.21 -7.87 0.54
C VAL A 216 7.61 -7.28 0.61
N ASP A 217 7.82 -6.28 1.46
CA ASP A 217 9.14 -5.66 1.63
C ASP A 217 10.18 -6.63 2.19
N LYS A 218 9.80 -7.47 3.16
CA LYS A 218 10.69 -8.48 3.71
C LYS A 218 11.05 -9.54 2.67
N LEU A 219 10.05 -10.03 1.94
CA LEU A 219 10.24 -11.03 0.91
C LEU A 219 11.12 -10.48 -0.22
N GLU A 220 10.85 -9.26 -0.66
CA GLU A 220 11.64 -8.57 -1.67
C GLU A 220 13.10 -8.43 -1.24
N PHE A 221 13.33 -7.86 -0.05
CA PHE A 221 14.67 -7.65 0.47
C PHE A 221 15.47 -8.94 0.59
N LEU A 222 14.84 -10.01 1.08
CA LEU A 222 15.53 -11.27 1.33
C LEU A 222 15.74 -12.08 0.05
N CYS A 223 14.84 -11.98 -0.93
CA CYS A 223 15.00 -12.63 -2.22
C CYS A 223 16.04 -11.93 -3.12
N THR A 224 16.10 -10.60 -3.12
CA THR A 224 16.91 -9.83 -4.08
C THR A 224 18.10 -9.10 -3.47
N GLY A 225 18.18 -9.02 -2.14
CA GLY A 225 19.17 -8.22 -1.41
C GLY A 225 18.92 -6.71 -1.49
N ARG A 226 17.87 -6.27 -2.20
CA ARG A 226 17.55 -4.86 -2.40
C ARG A 226 16.43 -4.46 -1.46
N LYS A 227 16.65 -3.42 -0.65
CA LYS A 227 15.54 -2.82 0.07
C LYS A 227 14.63 -2.15 -0.95
N SER A 228 13.44 -2.69 -1.10
CA SER A 228 12.30 -1.89 -1.53
C SER A 228 12.11 -0.81 -0.46
N SER A 229 12.52 0.42 -0.71
CA SER A 229 12.25 1.52 0.23
C SER A 229 10.90 2.11 -0.12
N LEU A 230 9.78 1.59 0.41
CA LEU A 230 8.38 1.99 0.12
C LEU A 230 8.03 3.51 0.19
N GLY A 231 9.02 4.38 0.35
CA GLY A 231 8.94 5.84 0.26
C GLY A 231 9.27 6.47 -1.10
N ASP A 232 9.59 5.71 -2.15
CA ASP A 232 9.72 6.21 -3.53
C ASP A 232 8.37 6.21 -4.28
N HIS A 233 8.07 7.26 -5.05
CA HIS A 233 6.77 7.43 -5.73
C HIS A 233 6.39 6.27 -6.68
N ASN A 234 7.37 5.57 -7.26
CA ASN A 234 7.16 4.36 -8.08
C ASN A 234 6.52 3.18 -7.31
N GLN A 235 6.42 3.26 -5.98
CA GLN A 235 5.87 2.19 -5.16
C GLN A 235 4.38 2.25 -4.97
N ILE A 236 3.73 3.41 -5.08
CA ILE A 236 2.27 3.45 -5.06
C ILE A 236 1.72 2.61 -6.23
N TYR A 237 2.32 2.73 -7.43
CA TYR A 237 1.96 1.90 -8.58
C TYR A 237 2.32 0.43 -8.41
N THR A 238 3.49 0.13 -7.83
CA THR A 238 3.85 -1.26 -7.54
C THR A 238 2.86 -1.90 -6.56
N LEU A 239 2.54 -1.18 -5.49
CA LEU A 239 1.59 -1.61 -4.48
C LEU A 239 0.19 -1.72 -5.07
N ALA A 240 -0.19 -0.81 -5.97
CA ALA A 240 -1.47 -0.88 -6.69
C ALA A 240 -1.54 -2.11 -7.56
N LEU A 241 -0.48 -2.45 -8.28
CA LEU A 241 -0.41 -3.67 -9.08
C LEU A 241 -0.48 -4.90 -8.20
N LEU A 242 0.24 -4.91 -7.07
CA LEU A 242 0.16 -6.01 -6.11
C LEU A 242 -1.26 -6.17 -5.54
N ILE A 243 -1.91 -5.06 -5.17
CA ILE A 243 -3.29 -5.09 -4.67
C ILE A 243 -4.23 -5.55 -5.78
N ASN A 244 -4.06 -5.06 -7.01
CA ASN A 244 -4.84 -5.50 -8.16
C ASN A 244 -4.66 -7.01 -8.36
N HIS A 245 -3.41 -7.48 -8.28
CA HIS A 245 -3.06 -8.89 -8.39
C HIS A 245 -3.79 -9.72 -7.34
N LEU A 246 -3.67 -9.36 -6.06
CA LEU A 246 -4.26 -10.12 -4.95
C LEU A 246 -5.78 -10.03 -4.89
N LYS A 247 -6.35 -8.90 -5.30
CA LYS A 247 -7.79 -8.66 -5.25
C LYS A 247 -8.50 -9.23 -6.47
N TYR A 248 -7.92 -9.10 -7.65
CA TYR A 248 -8.57 -9.36 -8.94
C TYR A 248 -7.89 -10.40 -9.83
N GLY A 249 -6.69 -10.86 -9.47
CA GLY A 249 -6.03 -11.96 -10.15
C GLY A 249 -6.71 -13.30 -9.88
N LEU A 250 -6.40 -14.29 -10.70
CA LEU A 250 -7.01 -15.62 -10.64
C LEU A 250 -6.41 -16.41 -9.48
N ALA A 251 -7.25 -16.78 -8.52
CA ALA A 251 -6.88 -17.59 -7.37
C ALA A 251 -6.92 -19.09 -7.74
N GLU A 252 -5.79 -19.77 -7.56
CA GLU A 252 -5.56 -21.15 -7.99
C GLU A 252 -4.75 -21.92 -6.93
N PRO A 253 -4.69 -23.26 -7.01
CA PRO A 253 -3.92 -24.05 -6.06
C PRO A 253 -2.40 -23.88 -6.23
N ALA A 254 -1.69 -23.90 -5.11
CA ALA A 254 -0.24 -24.00 -5.07
C ALA A 254 0.20 -25.00 -4.00
N VAL A 255 1.26 -25.77 -4.26
CA VAL A 255 1.73 -26.81 -3.33
C VAL A 255 3.20 -26.63 -3.03
N VAL A 256 3.56 -26.78 -1.76
CA VAL A 256 4.95 -26.77 -1.32
C VAL A 256 5.60 -28.08 -1.74
N VAL A 257 6.63 -27.99 -2.58
CA VAL A 257 7.25 -29.16 -3.22
C VAL A 257 8.65 -29.47 -2.69
N SER A 258 9.31 -28.50 -2.07
CA SER A 258 10.62 -28.72 -1.43
C SER A 258 10.81 -27.76 -0.26
N VAL A 259 11.39 -28.27 0.82
CA VAL A 259 11.79 -27.47 2.00
C VAL A 259 13.20 -27.89 2.38
N THR A 260 14.16 -26.99 2.19
CA THR A 260 15.56 -27.17 2.56
C THR A 260 15.99 -26.09 3.57
N PRO A 261 17.20 -26.19 4.16
CA PRO A 261 17.71 -25.13 5.04
C PRO A 261 17.77 -23.75 4.36
N ASP A 262 18.00 -23.72 3.05
CA ASP A 262 18.22 -22.47 2.30
C ASP A 262 16.96 -22.00 1.57
N TRP A 263 16.14 -22.93 1.06
CA TRP A 263 15.02 -22.62 0.17
C TRP A 263 13.74 -23.38 0.51
N VAL A 264 12.62 -22.68 0.40
CA VAL A 264 11.27 -23.25 0.28
C VAL A 264 10.83 -23.09 -1.17
N LYS A 265 10.45 -24.18 -1.83
CA LYS A 265 9.95 -24.17 -3.22
C LYS A 265 8.47 -24.49 -3.26
N VAL A 266 7.72 -23.72 -4.05
CA VAL A 266 6.27 -23.84 -4.21
C VAL A 266 5.94 -23.97 -5.70
N ALA A 267 5.22 -25.02 -6.07
CA ALA A 267 4.65 -25.16 -7.40
C ALA A 267 3.32 -24.38 -7.46
N ALA A 268 3.27 -23.34 -8.26
CA ALA A 268 2.10 -22.51 -8.48
C ALA A 268 1.40 -22.94 -9.78
N TYR A 269 0.21 -23.53 -9.66
CA TYR A 269 -0.56 -24.01 -10.82
C TYR A 269 -1.27 -22.85 -11.53
N SER A 270 -1.47 -23.02 -12.84
CA SER A 270 -2.46 -22.24 -13.57
C SER A 270 -3.20 -23.06 -14.60
N CYS A 271 -4.53 -23.00 -14.57
CA CYS A 271 -5.43 -23.69 -15.49
C CYS A 271 -5.37 -23.12 -16.91
N GLU A 272 -5.02 -21.84 -17.07
CA GLU A 272 -4.83 -21.21 -18.38
C GLU A 272 -3.74 -21.89 -19.21
N PHE A 273 -2.70 -22.40 -18.54
CA PHE A 273 -1.58 -23.12 -19.15
C PHE A 273 -1.63 -24.63 -18.90
N ASP A 274 -2.51 -25.09 -18.00
CA ASP A 274 -2.53 -26.42 -17.41
C ASP A 274 -1.13 -26.88 -16.97
N THR A 275 -0.38 -26.02 -16.30
CA THR A 275 1.00 -26.28 -15.84
C THR A 275 1.28 -25.58 -14.52
N VAL A 276 2.42 -25.90 -13.93
CA VAL A 276 2.98 -25.14 -12.81
C VAL A 276 4.18 -24.31 -13.23
N VAL A 277 4.44 -23.27 -12.46
CA VAL A 277 5.75 -22.62 -12.34
C VAL A 277 6.24 -22.79 -10.91
N VAL A 278 7.53 -23.12 -10.74
CA VAL A 278 8.11 -23.30 -9.40
C VAL A 278 8.73 -21.99 -8.92
N LEU A 279 8.26 -21.51 -7.77
CA LEU A 279 8.78 -20.34 -7.06
C LEU A 279 9.66 -20.77 -5.90
N GLY A 280 10.85 -20.17 -5.78
CA GLY A 280 11.76 -20.35 -4.65
C GLY A 280 11.81 -19.13 -3.75
N PHE A 281 11.74 -19.39 -2.45
CA PHE A 281 11.79 -18.39 -1.39
C PHE A 281 12.90 -18.74 -0.40
N PRO A 282 13.76 -17.79 0.00
CA PRO A 282 14.74 -18.05 1.04
C PRO A 282 14.03 -18.50 2.31
N THR A 283 14.47 -19.60 2.92
CA THR A 283 13.86 -20.15 4.13
C THR A 283 13.77 -19.12 5.25
N LYS A 284 14.80 -18.27 5.39
CA LYS A 284 14.82 -17.14 6.33
C LYS A 284 13.70 -16.12 6.10
N ALA A 285 13.29 -15.91 4.84
CA ALA A 285 12.18 -15.02 4.52
C ALA A 285 10.85 -15.62 4.99
N ILE A 286 10.65 -16.91 4.73
CA ILE A 286 9.46 -17.63 5.19
C ILE A 286 9.39 -17.66 6.71
N ASP A 287 10.50 -17.93 7.40
CA ASP A 287 10.56 -17.93 8.87
C ASP A 287 10.16 -16.57 9.49
N LEU A 288 10.39 -15.45 8.77
CA LEU A 288 10.03 -14.11 9.23
C LEU A 288 8.56 -13.75 8.96
N ILE A 289 8.02 -14.13 7.80
CA ILE A 289 6.67 -13.73 7.37
C ILE A 289 5.58 -14.75 7.72
N ALA A 290 5.98 -15.98 8.09
CA ALA A 290 5.10 -17.06 8.53
C ALA A 290 5.68 -17.83 9.75
N PRO A 291 5.97 -17.15 10.88
CA PRO A 291 6.67 -17.75 12.02
C PRO A 291 5.85 -18.82 12.76
N GLY A 292 6.49 -19.91 13.21
CA GLY A 292 5.92 -20.88 14.17
C GLY A 292 5.33 -22.16 13.54
N LYS A 293 4.19 -22.65 14.10
CA LYS A 293 3.46 -23.88 13.67
C LYS A 293 2.94 -23.83 12.22
N THR A 294 3.16 -22.73 11.53
CA THR A 294 2.75 -22.43 10.15
C THR A 294 3.90 -22.57 9.15
N ARG A 295 5.11 -22.99 9.59
CA ARG A 295 6.19 -23.27 8.64
C ARG A 295 5.75 -24.42 7.71
N PRO A 296 5.69 -24.19 6.39
CA PRO A 296 5.19 -25.19 5.48
C PRO A 296 6.09 -26.43 5.45
N THR A 297 5.46 -27.59 5.35
CA THR A 297 6.10 -28.86 4.97
C THR A 297 5.84 -29.16 3.51
N VAL A 298 6.59 -30.09 2.91
CA VAL A 298 6.25 -30.63 1.59
C VAL A 298 4.81 -31.17 1.62
N GLY A 299 4.04 -30.86 0.57
CA GLY A 299 2.61 -31.16 0.46
C GLY A 299 1.68 -30.10 1.08
N THR A 300 2.21 -29.07 1.74
CA THR A 300 1.36 -27.98 2.26
C THR A 300 0.64 -27.29 1.11
N ARG A 301 -0.68 -27.20 1.22
CA ARG A 301 -1.56 -26.47 0.29
C ARG A 301 -1.51 -24.97 0.59
N LEU A 302 -1.35 -24.19 -0.46
CA LEU A 302 -1.28 -22.74 -0.46
C LEU A 302 -2.17 -22.20 -1.59
N LEU A 303 -2.48 -20.91 -1.52
CA LEU A 303 -3.21 -20.24 -2.58
C LEU A 303 -2.22 -19.42 -3.39
N VAL A 304 -2.21 -19.62 -4.71
CA VAL A 304 -1.57 -18.68 -5.63
C VAL A 304 -2.62 -17.74 -6.18
N VAL A 305 -2.28 -16.48 -6.34
CA VAL A 305 -3.05 -15.56 -7.18
C VAL A 305 -2.18 -15.17 -8.36
N SER A 306 -2.72 -15.29 -9.57
CA SER A 306 -1.98 -15.10 -10.82
C SER A 306 -2.59 -13.98 -11.68
N GLN A 307 -1.71 -13.23 -12.33
CA GLN A 307 -2.06 -12.35 -13.45
C GLN A 307 -1.33 -12.81 -14.72
N PHE A 308 -1.88 -12.45 -15.87
CA PHE A 308 -1.51 -13.00 -17.16
C PHE A 308 -1.07 -11.92 -18.14
N THR A 309 -0.20 -12.29 -19.07
CA THR A 309 0.21 -11.41 -20.18
C THR A 309 -0.49 -11.83 -21.46
N SER A 310 -1.28 -10.94 -22.06
CA SER A 310 -2.14 -11.22 -23.22
C SER A 310 -1.35 -11.51 -24.50
N ARG A 311 -1.88 -12.43 -25.31
CA ARG A 311 -1.43 -12.64 -26.69
C ARG A 311 -1.72 -11.40 -27.54
N GLY A 312 -0.68 -10.72 -28.04
CA GLY A 312 -0.83 -9.55 -28.91
C GLY A 312 -0.30 -8.23 -28.34
N SER A 313 0.27 -8.25 -27.14
CA SER A 313 1.13 -7.14 -26.71
C SER A 313 2.33 -7.04 -27.67
N PRO A 314 2.65 -5.85 -28.22
CA PRO A 314 3.75 -5.66 -29.18
C PRO A 314 5.11 -6.21 -28.72
N GLU A 315 5.27 -6.45 -27.42
CA GLU A 315 6.53 -6.84 -26.78
C GLU A 315 6.64 -8.32 -26.42
N THR A 316 5.59 -9.13 -26.57
CA THR A 316 5.62 -10.52 -26.07
C THR A 316 6.37 -11.47 -27.01
N GLN A 317 7.63 -11.75 -26.67
CA GLN A 317 8.47 -12.80 -27.24
C GLN A 317 8.05 -14.19 -26.74
N GLY A 318 6.93 -14.73 -27.22
CA GLY A 318 6.53 -16.12 -26.99
C GLY A 318 6.30 -16.53 -25.53
N VAL A 319 6.04 -17.82 -25.32
CA VAL A 319 5.86 -18.41 -23.99
C VAL A 319 7.21 -18.46 -23.27
N GLN A 320 7.24 -18.08 -21.98
CA GLN A 320 8.47 -18.17 -21.17
C GLN A 320 9.01 -19.60 -21.16
N GLY A 321 10.34 -19.75 -21.25
CA GLY A 321 10.98 -21.06 -21.47
C GLY A 321 10.74 -22.10 -20.36
N ASP A 322 10.33 -21.67 -19.17
CA ASP A 322 10.02 -22.52 -18.02
C ASP A 322 8.53 -22.86 -17.87
N ILE A 323 7.70 -22.43 -18.82
CA ILE A 323 6.30 -22.83 -18.95
C ILE A 323 6.23 -23.92 -20.03
N THR A 324 5.82 -25.12 -19.62
CA THR A 324 5.46 -26.20 -20.55
C THR A 324 3.95 -26.27 -20.65
N MET A 325 3.40 -26.03 -21.82
CA MET A 325 1.95 -26.09 -22.03
C MET A 325 1.42 -27.50 -21.71
N GLY A 326 0.45 -27.58 -20.81
CA GLY A 326 -0.26 -28.82 -20.52
C GLY A 326 -1.32 -29.16 -21.57
N PRO A 327 -1.84 -30.39 -21.54
CA PRO A 327 -2.86 -30.88 -22.49
C PRO A 327 -4.18 -30.11 -22.43
N ARG A 328 -4.50 -29.41 -21.32
CA ARG A 328 -5.74 -28.62 -21.18
C ARG A 328 -5.54 -27.10 -21.30
N THR A 329 -4.42 -26.64 -21.86
CA THR A 329 -4.17 -25.20 -22.03
C THR A 329 -5.25 -24.50 -22.87
N LEU A 330 -5.54 -23.24 -22.52
CA LEU A 330 -6.53 -22.41 -23.21
C LEU A 330 -5.92 -21.51 -24.31
N ASP A 331 -4.59 -21.47 -24.44
CA ASP A 331 -3.82 -20.78 -25.50
C ASP A 331 -4.14 -19.26 -25.68
N LYS A 332 -4.56 -18.61 -24.60
CA LYS A 332 -4.91 -17.16 -24.56
C LYS A 332 -3.77 -16.25 -24.09
N TRP A 333 -2.81 -16.80 -23.37
CA TRP A 333 -1.80 -16.04 -22.64
C TRP A 333 -0.39 -16.55 -22.96
N TYR A 334 0.63 -15.68 -22.84
CA TYR A 334 2.03 -16.06 -23.06
C TYR A 334 2.82 -16.28 -21.77
N ASN A 335 2.37 -15.67 -20.67
CA ASN A 335 3.01 -15.82 -19.37
C ASN A 335 1.97 -15.63 -18.26
N PHE A 336 2.33 -16.10 -17.06
CA PHE A 336 1.66 -15.75 -15.82
C PHE A 336 2.67 -15.44 -14.72
N HIS A 337 2.21 -14.63 -13.77
CA HIS A 337 3.01 -14.09 -12.67
C HIS A 337 2.40 -14.54 -11.36
N PRO A 338 2.79 -15.71 -10.82
CA PRO A 338 2.17 -16.23 -9.62
C PRO A 338 2.65 -15.50 -8.35
N LEU A 339 1.71 -15.16 -7.46
CA LEU A 339 1.96 -14.71 -6.10
C LEU A 339 1.40 -15.69 -5.08
N ILE A 340 2.22 -16.12 -4.12
CA ILE A 340 1.73 -16.96 -3.01
C ILE A 340 1.04 -16.08 -1.99
N ALA A 341 -0.29 -16.13 -1.96
CA ALA A 341 -1.16 -15.27 -1.17
C ALA A 341 -0.72 -15.17 0.29
N GLN A 342 -0.51 -16.32 0.94
CA GLN A 342 -0.15 -16.41 2.35
C GLN A 342 1.17 -15.67 2.68
N TYR A 343 2.07 -15.53 1.70
CA TYR A 343 3.38 -14.88 1.88
C TYR A 343 3.36 -13.38 1.59
N VAL A 344 2.30 -12.85 0.97
CA VAL A 344 2.23 -11.44 0.55
C VAL A 344 0.94 -10.74 0.96
N SER A 345 0.06 -11.42 1.71
CA SER A 345 -1.24 -10.91 2.17
C SER A 345 -1.36 -10.89 3.70
N ASP A 346 -2.08 -9.89 4.22
CA ASP A 346 -2.51 -9.78 5.62
C ASP A 346 -4.00 -10.13 5.83
N SER A 347 -4.66 -10.69 4.80
CA SER A 347 -6.03 -11.17 4.93
C SER A 347 -6.20 -12.14 6.10
N HIS A 348 -7.39 -12.25 6.67
CA HIS A 348 -7.64 -13.17 7.76
C HIS A 348 -7.57 -14.64 7.30
N ALA A 349 -7.21 -15.53 8.23
CA ALA A 349 -7.05 -16.95 7.93
C ALA A 349 -8.29 -17.64 7.39
N ASP A 350 -9.46 -17.20 7.86
CA ASP A 350 -10.75 -17.70 7.40
C ASP A 350 -10.98 -17.41 5.92
N LEU A 351 -10.53 -16.24 5.42
CA LEU A 351 -10.68 -15.88 4.01
C LEU A 351 -9.77 -16.75 3.12
N TRP A 352 -8.56 -17.08 3.56
CA TRP A 352 -7.72 -18.02 2.80
C TRP A 352 -8.37 -19.38 2.72
N LYS A 353 -8.94 -19.84 3.85
CA LYS A 353 -9.61 -21.14 3.92
C LYS A 353 -10.82 -21.18 3.00
N GLU A 354 -11.69 -20.17 3.05
CA GLU A 354 -12.82 -20.02 2.14
C GLU A 354 -12.39 -20.12 0.67
N ARG A 355 -11.34 -19.39 0.27
CA ARG A 355 -10.81 -19.45 -1.10
C ARG A 355 -10.21 -20.80 -1.48
N MET A 356 -9.52 -21.48 -0.55
CA MET A 356 -8.99 -22.81 -0.80
C MET A 356 -10.10 -23.87 -0.89
N ASP A 357 -11.19 -23.70 -0.13
CA ASP A 357 -12.36 -24.59 -0.16
C ASP A 357 -13.18 -24.43 -1.45
N GLU A 358 -13.07 -23.30 -2.16
CA GLU A 358 -13.64 -23.07 -3.50
C GLU A 358 -12.86 -23.77 -4.62
N VAL A 359 -11.60 -24.17 -4.37
CA VAL A 359 -10.77 -24.86 -5.36
C VAL A 359 -11.19 -26.34 -5.45
N ASP A 360 -11.49 -26.79 -6.68
CA ASP A 360 -11.80 -28.20 -6.94
C ASP A 360 -10.66 -29.10 -6.46
N GLU A 361 -11.00 -30.16 -5.74
CA GLU A 361 -10.03 -30.97 -5.03
C GLU A 361 -9.06 -31.69 -5.97
N ASP A 362 -9.55 -32.08 -7.15
CA ASP A 362 -8.74 -32.70 -8.21
C ASP A 362 -7.63 -31.76 -8.71
N LEU A 363 -7.81 -30.43 -8.60
CA LEU A 363 -6.80 -29.47 -9.06
C LEU A 363 -5.55 -29.45 -8.18
N TRP A 364 -5.64 -29.85 -6.92
CA TRP A 364 -4.45 -29.98 -6.05
C TRP A 364 -3.58 -31.16 -6.49
N ASP A 365 -4.19 -32.27 -6.87
CA ASP A 365 -3.48 -33.45 -7.39
C ASP A 365 -2.87 -33.16 -8.78
N VAL A 366 -3.61 -32.45 -9.63
CA VAL A 366 -3.09 -31.94 -10.92
C VAL A 366 -1.86 -31.05 -10.70
N ALA A 367 -1.89 -30.13 -9.74
CA ALA A 367 -0.73 -29.27 -9.46
C ALA A 367 0.52 -30.10 -9.09
N TRP A 368 0.33 -31.19 -8.35
CA TRP A 368 1.41 -32.12 -7.98
C TRP A 368 1.92 -32.95 -9.17
N GLU A 369 1.01 -33.44 -10.02
CA GLU A 369 1.36 -34.15 -11.26
C GLU A 369 2.17 -33.24 -12.20
N ARG A 370 1.69 -32.01 -12.44
CA ARG A 370 2.39 -31.03 -13.26
C ARG A 370 3.75 -30.66 -12.70
N TYR A 371 3.90 -30.58 -11.38
CA TYR A 371 5.22 -30.42 -10.77
C TYR A 371 6.15 -31.62 -11.06
N SER A 372 5.64 -32.84 -11.03
CA SER A 372 6.44 -34.04 -11.32
C SER A 372 6.97 -34.04 -12.76
N GLU A 373 6.12 -33.69 -13.72
CA GLU A 373 6.52 -33.50 -15.13
C GLU A 373 7.54 -32.36 -15.29
N TRP A 374 7.26 -31.23 -14.64
CA TRP A 374 8.12 -30.06 -14.65
C TRP A 374 9.51 -30.37 -14.09
N LYS A 375 9.59 -31.12 -12.97
CA LYS A 375 10.84 -31.55 -12.32
C LYS A 375 11.69 -32.42 -13.23
N VAL A 376 11.08 -33.33 -13.99
CA VAL A 376 11.80 -34.18 -14.97
C VAL A 376 12.40 -33.32 -16.08
N ARG A 377 11.67 -32.29 -16.54
CA ARG A 377 12.09 -31.45 -17.67
C ARG A 377 13.17 -30.43 -17.30
N TYR A 378 13.00 -29.73 -16.18
CA TYR A 378 13.83 -28.59 -15.81
C TYR A 378 14.84 -28.89 -14.69
N GLY A 379 14.68 -30.03 -14.01
CA GLY A 379 15.47 -30.40 -12.84
C GLY A 379 14.92 -29.80 -11.54
N GLU A 380 15.27 -30.43 -10.42
CA GLU A 380 14.77 -30.04 -9.09
C GLU A 380 15.30 -28.67 -8.62
N ASP A 381 16.46 -28.27 -9.12
CA ASP A 381 17.16 -27.05 -8.69
C ASP A 381 16.74 -25.80 -9.44
N TYR A 382 16.00 -25.93 -10.54
CA TYR A 382 15.44 -24.79 -11.25
C TYR A 382 14.26 -24.21 -10.46
N PHE A 383 14.11 -22.88 -10.45
CA PHE A 383 12.92 -22.16 -9.96
C PHE A 383 13.02 -20.67 -10.31
N ARG A 384 11.88 -19.96 -10.33
CA ARG A 384 11.84 -18.49 -10.34
C ARG A 384 11.99 -17.96 -8.90
N LEU A 385 12.64 -16.82 -8.73
CA LEU A 385 12.61 -16.13 -7.44
C LEU A 385 11.18 -15.66 -7.14
N GLY A 386 10.66 -16.01 -5.96
CA GLY A 386 9.34 -15.59 -5.51
C GLY A 386 9.27 -14.13 -5.01
N ALA A 387 10.11 -13.25 -5.56
CA ALA A 387 10.16 -11.83 -5.20
C ALA A 387 8.98 -11.07 -5.86
N PRO A 388 8.23 -10.23 -5.12
CA PRO A 388 7.12 -9.46 -5.69
C PRO A 388 7.52 -8.47 -6.79
N THR A 389 8.77 -7.99 -6.83
CA THR A 389 9.23 -7.03 -7.85
C THR A 389 9.25 -7.56 -9.28
N LYS A 390 9.11 -8.87 -9.50
CA LYS A 390 8.85 -9.41 -10.85
C LYS A 390 7.56 -8.83 -11.47
N ILE A 391 6.64 -8.30 -10.66
CA ILE A 391 5.47 -7.53 -11.11
C ILE A 391 5.87 -6.12 -11.58
N LYS A 392 6.91 -5.50 -10.98
CA LYS A 392 7.41 -4.18 -11.42
C LYS A 392 7.93 -4.19 -12.85
N GLU A 393 8.57 -5.29 -13.28
CA GLU A 393 9.05 -5.43 -14.67
C GLU A 393 7.89 -5.38 -15.69
N MET A 394 6.66 -5.75 -15.30
CA MET A 394 5.44 -5.53 -16.08
C MET A 394 4.87 -4.13 -15.92
N ALA A 395 4.96 -3.54 -14.73
CA ALA A 395 4.41 -2.22 -14.40
C ALA A 395 4.94 -1.11 -15.32
N THR A 396 6.26 -1.08 -15.51
CA THR A 396 6.91 -0.10 -16.39
C THR A 396 6.53 -0.28 -17.85
N LYS A 397 5.80 -1.34 -18.22
CA LYS A 397 5.49 -1.69 -19.61
C LYS A 397 3.98 -1.73 -19.92
N HIS A 398 3.13 -2.09 -18.96
CA HIS A 398 1.67 -2.12 -19.12
C HIS A 398 0.98 -0.81 -18.75
N VAL A 399 1.65 0.05 -17.98
CA VAL A 399 1.20 1.43 -17.75
C VAL A 399 1.47 2.31 -18.99
N ASP A 400 2.24 1.81 -19.96
CA ASP A 400 2.85 2.57 -21.06
C ASP A 400 1.93 2.80 -22.30
N THR A 401 0.70 2.31 -22.30
CA THR A 401 -0.22 2.48 -23.47
C THR A 401 -1.45 3.35 -23.20
N SER A 402 -1.74 3.70 -21.95
CA SER A 402 -2.83 4.63 -21.59
C SER A 402 -2.44 5.72 -20.58
N LEU A 403 -1.24 5.66 -20.00
CA LEU A 403 -0.59 6.73 -19.26
C LEU A 403 0.76 7.02 -19.94
N PRO A 404 1.14 8.28 -20.17
CA PRO A 404 2.29 8.61 -21.01
C PRO A 404 3.61 8.12 -20.41
N ALA A 405 4.47 7.60 -21.30
CA ALA A 405 5.73 6.93 -21.02
C ALA A 405 6.66 7.65 -20.02
N TYR A 406 7.23 6.88 -19.10
CA TYR A 406 8.35 7.30 -18.26
C TYR A 406 9.66 7.25 -19.07
N THR A 407 10.33 8.40 -19.21
CA THR A 407 11.72 8.47 -19.67
C THR A 407 12.58 8.82 -18.45
N PRO A 408 13.63 8.03 -18.12
CA PRO A 408 14.41 8.21 -16.88
C PRO A 408 15.11 9.55 -16.73
#